data_AF-A0A6V7HMY9-F1
#
_entry.id   AF-A0A6V7HMY9-F1
#
_cell.length_a   1.000
_cell.length_b   1.000
_cell.length_c   1.000
_cell.angle_alpha   90.00
_cell.angle_beta   90.00
_cell.angle_gamma   90.00
#
_symmetry.space_group_name_H-M   'P 1'
#
loop_
_entity.id
_entity.type
_entity.pdbx_description
1 polymer ?
#
loop_
_entity_poly.entity_id
_entity_poly.type
_entity_poly.pdbx_seq_one_letter_code
_entity_poly.pdbx_strand_id
1 'polypeptide(L)'
;GLLQWLLKRIKAKVPFDANKLYASELLSILLQQTPENGLLLGDLDGIDVLLQQLAYYKRHDPQTAEEQEMMENLFNVLCSSLMATVNRDRFLRGEGLQLMNLMLREKKMSRNGSLKVLNHAMSGPDGKDNCMKFVDILGLRTIFPLFMKTPTKNRKKMFTAEEHEEHVLSIIASMLRNCKGQQRQRLLSKFTENDFEKVDRLMELHFKYLEKVEEVEKNVKEEDDEDESYLKRLEGGLFTLQLVDFVLLEACAGCNPAVKQRVTRILSQRRASLKTIRHIMR
;
A
#
# COMPACT_ATOMS: atom_id res chain seq x y z
N GLY A 1 3.40 -32.71 -0.10
CA GLY A 1 4.63 -31.97 0.26
C GLY A 1 4.40 -31.09 1.48
N LEU A 2 5.47 -30.57 2.09
CA LEU A 2 5.41 -29.75 3.31
C LEU A 2 4.48 -28.54 3.16
N LEU A 3 4.57 -27.79 2.05
CA LEU A 3 3.73 -26.60 1.80
C LEU A 3 2.22 -26.94 1.83
N GLN A 4 1.83 -28.03 1.17
CA GLN A 4 0.45 -28.52 1.18
C GLN A 4 -0.01 -28.93 2.59
N TRP A 5 0.88 -29.52 3.40
CA TRP A 5 0.57 -29.87 4.78
C TRP A 5 0.37 -28.62 5.64
N LEU A 6 1.23 -27.61 5.49
CA LEU A 6 1.10 -26.32 6.20
C LEU A 6 -0.23 -25.62 5.85
N LEU A 7 -0.61 -25.55 4.57
CA LEU A 7 -1.90 -24.99 4.17
C LEU A 7 -3.09 -25.75 4.79
N LYS A 8 -3.03 -27.09 4.84
CA LYS A 8 -4.06 -27.90 5.52
C LYS A 8 -4.11 -27.60 7.02
N ARG A 9 -2.95 -27.46 7.67
CA ARG A 9 -2.85 -27.15 9.10
C ARG A 9 -3.42 -25.77 9.44
N ILE A 10 -3.18 -24.78 8.60
CA ILE A 10 -3.71 -23.42 8.72
C ILE A 10 -5.22 -23.40 8.48
N LYS A 11 -5.71 -24.11 7.45
CA LYS A 11 -7.15 -24.22 7.13
C LYS A 11 -7.96 -24.98 8.18
N ALA A 12 -7.32 -25.86 8.95
CA ALA A 12 -8.01 -26.70 9.90
C ALA A 12 -8.87 -25.88 10.87
N LYS A 13 -10.13 -26.29 11.04
CA LYS A 13 -11.11 -25.68 11.95
C LYS A 13 -10.87 -26.10 13.40
N VAL A 14 -9.63 -25.96 13.84
CA VAL A 14 -9.21 -26.16 15.23
C VAL A 14 -9.03 -24.80 15.89
N PRO A 15 -9.23 -24.70 17.22
CA PRO A 15 -8.87 -23.51 17.97
C PRO A 15 -7.41 -23.10 17.70
N PHE A 16 -7.14 -21.81 17.89
CA PHE A 16 -5.76 -21.31 17.85
C PHE A 16 -4.90 -22.05 18.87
N ASP A 17 -3.71 -22.46 18.46
CA ASP A 17 -2.69 -23.09 19.29
C ASP A 17 -1.28 -22.71 18.79
N ALA A 18 -0.25 -22.95 19.60
CA ALA A 18 1.13 -22.63 19.26
C ALA A 18 1.59 -23.31 17.95
N ASN A 19 1.09 -24.50 17.65
CA ASN A 19 1.41 -25.21 16.42
C ASN A 19 0.82 -24.52 15.17
N LYS A 20 -0.33 -23.85 15.28
CA LYS A 20 -0.93 -23.07 14.19
C LYS A 20 -0.14 -21.79 13.94
N LEU A 21 0.31 -21.12 15.00
CA LEU A 21 1.26 -20.01 14.90
C LEU A 21 2.55 -20.46 14.19
N TYR A 22 3.18 -21.53 14.67
CA TYR A 22 4.43 -22.03 14.09
C TYR A 22 4.28 -22.44 12.62
N ALA A 23 3.13 -23.03 12.25
CA ALA A 23 2.83 -23.31 10.85
C ALA A 23 2.74 -22.04 9.99
N SER A 24 2.26 -20.92 10.54
CA SER A 24 2.18 -19.64 9.83
C SER A 24 3.57 -19.01 9.63
N GLU A 25 4.46 -19.14 10.61
CA GLU A 25 5.86 -18.69 10.54
C GLU A 25 6.64 -19.48 9.48
N LEU A 26 6.56 -20.81 9.54
CA LEU A 26 7.22 -21.69 8.56
C LEU A 26 6.72 -21.39 7.14
N LEU A 27 5.41 -21.15 6.98
CA LEU A 27 4.84 -20.77 5.69
C LEU A 27 5.40 -19.42 5.20
N SER A 28 5.53 -18.44 6.10
CA SER A 28 6.12 -17.13 5.78
C SER A 28 7.57 -17.26 5.33
N ILE A 29 8.38 -18.05 6.07
CA ILE A 29 9.79 -18.31 5.75
C ILE A 29 9.92 -19.01 4.39
N LEU A 30 9.11 -20.04 4.12
CA LEU A 30 9.18 -20.76 2.84
C LEU A 30 8.88 -19.87 1.63
N LEU A 31 8.06 -18.84 1.78
CA LEU A 31 7.75 -17.92 0.68
C LEU A 31 8.75 -16.76 0.57
N GLN A 32 9.56 -16.52 1.59
CA GLN A 32 10.53 -15.45 1.57
C GLN A 32 11.61 -15.76 0.52
N GLN A 33 11.78 -14.85 -0.44
CA GLN A 33 12.80 -14.91 -1.50
C GLN A 33 12.79 -16.20 -2.35
N THR A 34 11.68 -16.94 -2.37
CA THR A 34 11.54 -18.18 -3.17
C THR A 34 10.32 -18.10 -4.10
N PRO A 35 10.46 -17.56 -5.33
CA PRO A 35 9.35 -17.36 -6.26
C PRO A 35 8.56 -18.63 -6.60
N GLU A 36 9.25 -19.78 -6.67
CA GLU A 36 8.65 -21.09 -6.99
C GLU A 36 7.62 -21.51 -5.93
N ASN A 37 7.90 -21.21 -4.66
CA ASN A 37 6.97 -21.49 -3.56
C ASN A 37 5.72 -20.59 -3.64
N GLY A 38 5.86 -19.37 -4.13
CA GLY A 38 4.72 -18.49 -4.41
C GLY A 38 3.79 -19.04 -5.49
N LEU A 39 4.36 -19.57 -6.58
CA LEU A 39 3.59 -20.23 -7.64
C LEU A 39 2.90 -21.49 -7.12
N LEU A 40 3.65 -22.37 -6.45
CA LEU A 40 3.12 -23.61 -5.89
C LEU A 40 2.03 -23.35 -4.84
N LEU A 41 2.17 -22.33 -3.98
CA LEU A 41 1.15 -21.97 -3.00
C LEU A 41 -0.17 -21.67 -3.71
N GLY A 42 -0.12 -20.89 -4.79
CA GLY A 42 -1.31 -20.56 -5.56
C GLY A 42 -1.92 -21.78 -6.26
N ASP A 43 -1.11 -22.71 -6.76
CA ASP A 43 -1.58 -23.94 -7.41
C ASP A 43 -2.31 -24.88 -6.43
N LEU A 44 -2.02 -24.74 -5.14
CA LEU A 44 -2.63 -25.48 -4.05
C LEU A 44 -3.84 -24.75 -3.42
N ASP A 45 -4.45 -23.80 -4.14
CA ASP A 45 -5.53 -22.93 -3.67
C ASP A 45 -5.17 -22.16 -2.38
N GLY A 46 -3.88 -21.91 -2.17
CA GLY A 46 -3.38 -21.29 -0.95
C GLY A 46 -3.88 -19.85 -0.76
N ILE A 47 -4.14 -19.12 -1.84
CA ILE A 47 -4.71 -17.77 -1.77
C ILE A 47 -6.09 -17.79 -1.10
N ASP A 48 -6.96 -18.72 -1.47
CA ASP A 48 -8.28 -18.85 -0.86
C ASP A 48 -8.19 -19.27 0.60
N VAL A 49 -7.24 -20.15 0.95
CA VAL A 49 -6.98 -20.52 2.35
C VAL A 49 -6.58 -19.30 3.18
N LEU A 50 -5.65 -18.49 2.68
CA LEU A 50 -5.19 -17.28 3.37
C LEU A 50 -6.33 -16.27 3.53
N LEU A 51 -7.11 -16.01 2.48
CA LEU A 51 -8.25 -15.11 2.53
C LEU A 51 -9.32 -15.59 3.52
N GLN A 52 -9.61 -16.90 3.56
CA GLN A 52 -10.55 -17.47 4.51
C GLN A 52 -10.09 -17.32 5.96
N GLN A 53 -8.81 -17.54 6.26
CA GLN A 53 -8.29 -17.36 7.61
C GLN A 53 -8.28 -15.88 8.01
N LEU A 54 -7.83 -15.00 7.11
CA LEU A 54 -7.84 -13.56 7.37
C LEU A 54 -9.26 -13.02 7.54
N ALA A 55 -10.26 -13.60 6.87
CA ALA A 55 -11.65 -13.17 6.96
C ALA A 55 -12.26 -13.22 8.38
N TYR A 56 -11.68 -13.99 9.30
CA TYR A 56 -12.04 -13.94 10.72
C TYR A 56 -11.76 -12.55 11.32
N TYR A 57 -10.61 -11.96 10.99
CA TYR A 57 -10.16 -10.65 11.50
C TYR A 57 -10.80 -9.44 10.79
N LYS A 58 -11.83 -9.65 9.96
CA LYS A 58 -12.56 -8.54 9.32
C LYS A 58 -13.40 -7.73 10.30
N ARG A 59 -13.85 -8.35 11.40
CA ARG A 59 -14.68 -7.73 12.45
C ARG A 59 -14.17 -7.97 13.87
N HIS A 60 -13.21 -8.86 14.04
CA HIS A 60 -12.66 -9.26 15.34
C HIS A 60 -11.17 -8.92 15.39
N ASP A 61 -10.71 -8.42 16.53
CA ASP A 61 -9.28 -8.30 16.81
C ASP A 61 -8.77 -9.63 17.38
N PRO A 62 -7.50 -9.99 17.16
CA PRO A 62 -6.86 -11.12 17.84
C PRO A 62 -6.99 -11.02 19.36
N GLN A 63 -7.18 -12.15 20.03
CA GLN A 63 -7.38 -12.21 21.48
C GLN A 63 -6.07 -12.19 22.27
N THR A 64 -5.00 -12.74 21.69
CA THR A 64 -3.67 -12.81 22.31
C THR A 64 -2.60 -12.22 21.38
N ALA A 65 -1.42 -11.96 21.95
CA ALA A 65 -0.27 -11.50 21.16
C ALA A 65 0.18 -12.57 20.15
N GLU A 66 0.13 -13.85 20.52
CA GLU A 66 0.48 -14.95 19.62
C GLU A 66 -0.52 -15.07 18.46
N GLU A 67 -1.81 -14.84 18.71
CA GLU A 67 -2.81 -14.81 17.64
C GLU A 67 -2.61 -13.60 16.72
N GLN A 68 -2.22 -12.46 17.28
CA GLN A 68 -1.86 -11.29 16.49
C GLN A 68 -0.67 -11.60 15.58
N GLU A 69 0.39 -12.20 16.10
CA GLU A 69 1.56 -12.61 15.33
C GLU A 69 1.19 -13.58 14.20
N MET A 70 0.33 -14.56 14.46
CA MET A 70 -0.16 -15.46 13.41
C MET A 70 -0.90 -14.69 12.32
N MET A 71 -1.79 -13.75 12.68
CA MET A 71 -2.50 -12.90 11.70
C MET A 71 -1.50 -12.12 10.83
N GLU A 72 -0.44 -11.58 11.42
CA GLU A 72 0.61 -10.84 10.71
C GLU A 72 1.40 -11.74 9.76
N ASN A 73 1.75 -12.95 10.20
CA ASN A 73 2.39 -13.96 9.35
C ASN A 73 1.52 -14.29 8.13
N LEU A 74 0.20 -14.46 8.30
CA LEU A 74 -0.71 -14.70 7.18
C LEU A 74 -0.78 -13.53 6.20
N PHE A 75 -0.75 -12.28 6.69
CA PHE A 75 -0.64 -11.10 5.82
C PHE A 75 0.69 -11.07 5.06
N ASN A 76 1.80 -11.42 5.70
CA ASN A 76 3.12 -11.48 5.07
C ASN A 76 3.18 -12.58 4.00
N VAL A 77 2.68 -13.78 4.28
CA VAL A 77 2.54 -14.87 3.31
C VAL A 77 1.72 -14.41 2.10
N LEU A 78 0.59 -13.73 2.33
CA LEU A 78 -0.25 -13.23 1.25
C LEU A 78 0.47 -12.16 0.41
N CYS A 79 1.21 -11.23 1.04
CA CYS A 79 2.01 -10.24 0.31
C CYS A 79 3.09 -10.90 -0.54
N SER A 80 3.86 -11.83 0.02
CA SER A 80 4.90 -12.59 -0.70
C SER A 80 4.30 -13.39 -1.85
N SER A 81 3.12 -13.99 -1.66
CA SER A 81 2.41 -14.74 -2.71
C SER A 81 2.01 -13.84 -3.89
N LEU A 82 1.67 -12.57 -3.64
CA LEU A 82 1.25 -11.61 -4.66
C LEU A 82 2.40 -11.04 -5.50
N MET A 83 3.65 -11.34 -5.12
CA MET A 83 4.83 -11.06 -5.95
C MET A 83 4.86 -11.97 -7.18
N ALA A 84 4.30 -13.18 -7.11
CA ALA A 84 3.99 -13.98 -8.28
C ALA A 84 2.72 -13.43 -8.94
N THR A 85 2.87 -12.79 -10.10
CA THR A 85 1.78 -12.03 -10.75
C THR A 85 0.54 -12.87 -11.05
N VAL A 86 0.69 -14.16 -11.33
CA VAL A 86 -0.42 -15.13 -11.52
C VAL A 86 -1.36 -15.18 -10.30
N ASN A 87 -0.82 -15.00 -9.09
CA ASN A 87 -1.63 -15.03 -7.87
C ASN A 87 -2.49 -13.77 -7.69
N ARG A 88 -2.24 -12.70 -8.45
CA ARG A 88 -3.08 -11.50 -8.40
C ARG A 88 -4.46 -11.74 -8.98
N ASP A 89 -4.55 -12.53 -10.05
CA ASP A 89 -5.83 -12.97 -10.61
C ASP A 89 -6.54 -13.95 -9.65
N ARG A 90 -5.80 -14.87 -9.02
CA ARG A 90 -6.35 -15.74 -7.95
C ARG A 90 -6.92 -14.92 -6.79
N PHE A 91 -6.19 -13.91 -6.34
CA PHE A 91 -6.63 -12.98 -5.30
C PHE A 91 -7.87 -12.17 -5.69
N LEU A 92 -7.95 -11.74 -6.96
CA LEU A 92 -9.11 -11.05 -7.51
C LEU A 92 -10.36 -11.96 -7.50
N ARG A 93 -10.22 -13.19 -7.99
CA ARG A 93 -11.31 -14.19 -8.02
C ARG A 93 -11.77 -14.60 -6.61
N GLY A 94 -10.84 -14.68 -5.66
CA GLY A 94 -11.12 -14.98 -4.25
C GLY A 94 -11.75 -13.83 -3.45
N GLU A 95 -12.17 -12.74 -4.11
CA GLU A 95 -12.73 -11.53 -3.47
C GLU A 95 -11.77 -10.85 -2.47
N GLY A 96 -10.46 -11.00 -2.69
CA GLY A 96 -9.45 -10.44 -1.80
C GLY A 96 -9.57 -8.93 -1.64
N LEU A 97 -9.86 -8.20 -2.74
CA LEU A 97 -10.06 -6.75 -2.70
C LEU A 97 -11.25 -6.34 -1.82
N GLN A 98 -12.36 -7.07 -1.90
CA GLN A 98 -13.55 -6.83 -1.09
C GLN A 98 -13.23 -7.03 0.39
N LEU A 99 -12.50 -8.10 0.72
CA LEU A 99 -12.08 -8.38 2.09
C LEU A 99 -11.18 -7.28 2.65
N MET A 100 -10.12 -6.90 1.92
CA MET A 100 -9.19 -5.86 2.37
C MET A 100 -9.89 -4.50 2.49
N ASN A 101 -10.76 -4.15 1.53
CA ASN A 101 -11.54 -2.92 1.58
C ASN A 101 -12.49 -2.89 2.81
N LEU A 102 -13.10 -4.03 3.17
CA LEU A 102 -13.91 -4.15 4.37
C LEU A 102 -13.07 -3.96 5.64
N MET A 103 -11.93 -4.65 5.76
CA MET A 103 -11.02 -4.52 6.91
C MET A 103 -10.53 -3.08 7.14
N LEU A 104 -10.22 -2.36 6.06
CA LEU A 104 -9.86 -0.93 6.13
C LEU A 104 -10.99 -0.07 6.71
N ARG A 105 -12.25 -0.40 6.42
CA ARG A 105 -13.44 0.34 6.89
C ARG A 105 -13.77 0.06 8.36
N GLU A 106 -13.56 -1.17 8.82
CA GLU A 106 -13.84 -1.62 10.19
C GLU A 106 -12.80 -1.11 11.21
N LYS A 107 -11.63 -0.63 10.74
CA LYS A 107 -10.58 0.02 11.54
C LYS A 107 -10.04 -0.83 12.72
N LYS A 108 -10.02 -2.14 12.52
CA LYS A 108 -9.47 -3.16 13.43
C LYS A 108 -7.96 -3.32 13.27
N MET A 109 -7.32 -4.19 14.05
CA MET A 109 -5.88 -4.47 13.97
C MET A 109 -5.45 -4.99 12.60
N SER A 110 -6.35 -5.66 11.87
CA SER A 110 -6.16 -6.12 10.48
C SER A 110 -6.02 -5.00 9.44
N ARG A 111 -6.31 -3.74 9.80
CA ARG A 111 -6.26 -2.59 8.88
C ARG A 111 -4.89 -2.39 8.24
N ASN A 112 -3.82 -2.52 9.01
CA ASN A 112 -2.46 -2.29 8.52
C ASN A 112 -2.04 -3.39 7.52
N GLY A 113 -2.24 -4.65 7.89
CA GLY A 113 -2.03 -5.78 6.98
C GLY A 113 -2.83 -5.66 5.68
N SER A 114 -4.08 -5.19 5.78
CA SER A 114 -4.95 -4.98 4.61
C SER A 114 -4.42 -3.91 3.67
N LEU A 115 -3.89 -2.82 4.22
CA LEU A 115 -3.29 -1.75 3.44
C LEU A 115 -2.04 -2.25 2.68
N LYS A 116 -1.19 -3.04 3.35
CA LYS A 116 0.00 -3.66 2.76
C LYS A 116 -0.36 -4.60 1.61
N VAL A 117 -1.36 -5.46 1.80
CA VAL A 117 -1.84 -6.39 0.77
C VAL A 117 -2.39 -5.63 -0.44
N LEU A 118 -3.18 -4.58 -0.23
CA LEU A 118 -3.69 -3.76 -1.32
C LEU A 118 -2.57 -3.11 -2.13
N ASN A 119 -1.52 -2.63 -1.46
CA ASN A 119 -0.34 -2.10 -2.12
C ASN A 119 0.32 -3.14 -3.04
N HIS A 120 0.55 -4.37 -2.55
CA HIS A 120 1.15 -5.45 -3.35
C HIS A 120 0.25 -5.92 -4.50
N ALA A 121 -1.07 -6.02 -4.26
CA ALA A 121 -2.03 -6.51 -5.25
C ALA A 121 -2.20 -5.55 -6.45
N MET A 122 -2.03 -4.24 -6.22
CA MET A 122 -2.27 -3.20 -7.22
C MET A 122 -1.00 -2.63 -7.86
N SER A 123 0.17 -2.90 -7.29
CA SER A 123 1.46 -2.38 -7.77
C SER A 123 1.84 -2.89 -9.16
N GLY A 124 2.35 -2.02 -10.03
CA GLY A 124 2.88 -2.41 -11.35
C GLY A 124 1.78 -2.75 -12.39
N PRO A 125 2.17 -3.11 -13.63
CA PRO A 125 1.24 -3.32 -14.73
C PRO A 125 0.30 -4.51 -14.51
N ASP A 126 0.76 -5.58 -13.86
CA ASP A 126 -0.06 -6.77 -13.56
C ASP A 126 -1.10 -6.50 -12.45
N GLY A 127 -1.06 -5.33 -11.81
CA GLY A 127 -2.05 -4.89 -10.83
C GLY A 127 -3.27 -4.21 -11.46
N LYS A 128 -3.31 -4.10 -12.80
CA LYS A 128 -4.31 -3.30 -13.52
C LYS A 128 -5.75 -3.70 -13.22
N ASP A 129 -6.07 -4.98 -13.32
CA ASP A 129 -7.44 -5.45 -13.10
C ASP A 129 -7.85 -5.28 -11.63
N ASN A 130 -6.88 -5.43 -10.72
CA ASN A 130 -7.08 -5.13 -9.30
C ASN A 130 -7.37 -3.65 -9.05
N CYS A 131 -6.65 -2.73 -9.70
CA CYS A 131 -6.91 -1.29 -9.61
C CYS A 131 -8.32 -0.95 -10.10
N MET A 132 -8.72 -1.48 -11.26
CA MET A 132 -10.06 -1.22 -11.82
C MET A 132 -11.15 -1.76 -10.89
N LYS A 133 -11.01 -3.01 -10.45
CA LYS A 133 -11.98 -3.63 -9.53
C LYS A 133 -12.06 -2.87 -8.21
N PHE A 134 -10.94 -2.40 -7.66
CA PHE A 134 -10.92 -1.64 -6.41
C PHE A 134 -11.76 -0.35 -6.50
N VAL A 135 -11.71 0.35 -7.65
CA VAL A 135 -12.57 1.51 -7.91
C VAL A 135 -14.05 1.11 -7.99
N ASP A 136 -14.35 -0.01 -8.66
CA ASP A 136 -15.71 -0.50 -8.84
C ASP A 136 -16.38 -0.90 -7.51
N ILE A 137 -15.62 -1.50 -6.58
CA ILE A 137 -16.11 -1.88 -5.24
C ILE A 137 -16.09 -0.72 -4.23
N LEU A 138 -16.11 0.53 -4.72
CA LEU A 138 -16.12 1.76 -3.92
C LEU A 138 -14.87 1.97 -3.07
N GLY A 139 -13.72 1.40 -3.45
CA GLY A 139 -12.44 1.55 -2.73
C GLY A 139 -11.99 3.01 -2.59
N LEU A 140 -12.40 3.90 -3.51
CA LEU A 140 -12.13 5.34 -3.41
C LEU A 140 -12.74 5.99 -2.16
N ARG A 141 -13.89 5.50 -1.68
CA ARG A 141 -14.52 5.98 -0.44
C ARG A 141 -13.77 5.53 0.81
N THR A 142 -12.89 4.54 0.67
CA THR A 142 -12.07 4.01 1.77
C THR A 142 -10.68 4.64 1.77
N ILE A 143 -10.00 4.69 0.62
CA ILE A 143 -8.60 5.11 0.54
C ILE A 143 -8.41 6.62 0.70
N PHE A 144 -9.31 7.46 0.19
CA PHE A 144 -9.15 8.92 0.29
C PHE A 144 -9.32 9.47 1.71
N PRO A 145 -10.21 8.94 2.57
CA PRO A 145 -10.17 9.27 4.00
C PRO A 145 -8.85 8.91 4.68
N LEU A 146 -8.21 7.80 4.29
CA LEU A 146 -6.88 7.42 4.79
C LEU A 146 -5.81 8.41 4.32
N PHE A 147 -5.88 8.84 3.06
CA PHE A 147 -5.00 9.86 2.49
C PHE A 147 -5.10 11.21 3.20
N MET A 148 -6.31 11.64 3.54
CA MET A 148 -6.54 12.91 4.24
C MET A 148 -6.13 12.87 5.72
N LYS A 149 -6.25 11.71 6.37
CA LYS A 149 -6.02 11.57 7.81
C LYS A 149 -5.10 10.40 8.09
N THR A 150 -3.82 10.71 8.24
CA THR A 150 -2.84 9.78 8.81
C THR A 150 -3.22 9.50 10.26
N PRO A 151 -3.41 8.24 10.67
CA PRO A 151 -3.68 7.92 12.07
C PRO A 151 -2.47 8.38 12.90
N THR A 152 -2.64 9.29 13.85
CA THR A 152 -1.49 9.93 14.54
C THR A 152 -1.14 9.36 15.92
N LYS A 153 -2.06 8.72 16.66
CA LYS A 153 -1.74 8.25 18.03
C LYS A 153 -2.51 6.99 18.40
N ASN A 154 -1.86 5.83 18.35
CA ASN A 154 -2.22 4.67 19.16
C ASN A 154 -0.90 3.98 19.53
N ARG A 155 -0.64 3.79 20.83
CA ARG A 155 0.61 3.24 21.39
C ARG A 155 0.87 1.76 21.06
N LYS A 156 -0.02 1.10 20.31
CA LYS A 156 0.06 -0.32 19.89
C LYS A 156 0.12 -0.47 18.36
N LYS A 157 0.79 0.42 17.64
CA LYS A 157 0.76 0.43 16.18
C LYS A 157 1.88 -0.38 15.56
N MET A 158 1.50 -1.19 14.57
CA MET A 158 2.42 -1.86 13.66
C MET A 158 2.97 -0.96 12.55
N PHE A 159 2.31 0.16 12.21
CA PHE A 159 2.77 1.11 11.18
C PHE A 159 3.07 2.48 11.77
N THR A 160 4.19 3.03 11.36
CA THR A 160 4.52 4.45 11.48
C THR A 160 3.55 5.29 10.64
N ALA A 161 3.49 6.59 10.93
CA ALA A 161 2.71 7.52 10.12
C ALA A 161 3.19 7.55 8.66
N GLU A 162 4.49 7.31 8.44
CA GLU A 162 5.17 7.41 7.16
C GLU A 162 4.90 6.19 6.30
N GLU A 163 5.04 4.98 6.85
CA GLU A 163 4.65 3.73 6.16
C GLU A 163 3.17 3.75 5.73
N HIS A 164 2.30 4.30 6.58
CA HIS A 164 0.89 4.47 6.22
C HIS A 164 0.72 5.44 5.05
N GLU A 165 1.40 6.59 5.08
CA GLU A 165 1.35 7.57 3.98
C GLU A 165 1.91 6.99 2.68
N GLU A 166 3.04 6.29 2.74
CA GLU A 166 3.68 5.63 1.61
C GLU A 166 2.74 4.60 0.97
N HIS A 167 2.18 3.66 1.75
CA HIS A 167 1.28 2.66 1.21
C HIS A 167 0.02 3.28 0.59
N VAL A 168 -0.55 4.30 1.21
CA VAL A 168 -1.73 5.00 0.66
C VAL A 168 -1.39 5.69 -0.66
N LEU A 169 -0.26 6.40 -0.71
CA LEU A 169 0.21 7.09 -1.92
C LEU A 169 0.54 6.10 -3.04
N SER A 170 1.20 4.99 -2.70
CA SER A 170 1.54 3.93 -3.66
C SER A 170 0.28 3.30 -4.28
N ILE A 171 -0.76 3.07 -3.48
CA ILE A 171 -2.06 2.60 -3.98
C ILE A 171 -2.70 3.62 -4.93
N ILE A 172 -2.69 4.92 -4.57
CA ILE A 172 -3.24 5.99 -5.40
C ILE A 172 -2.46 6.12 -6.72
N ALA A 173 -1.13 6.11 -6.65
CA ALA A 173 -0.24 6.13 -7.80
C ALA A 173 -0.49 4.94 -8.73
N SER A 174 -0.59 3.73 -8.18
CA SER A 174 -0.90 2.51 -8.94
C SER A 174 -2.23 2.62 -9.67
N MET A 175 -3.28 3.13 -9.01
CA MET A 175 -4.56 3.37 -9.67
C MET A 175 -4.48 4.45 -10.75
N LEU A 176 -3.75 5.54 -10.53
CA LEU A 176 -3.58 6.60 -11.56
C LEU A 176 -2.86 6.07 -12.79
N ARG A 177 -1.84 5.23 -12.60
CA ARG A 177 -1.07 4.59 -13.67
C ARG A 177 -1.90 3.57 -14.47
N ASN A 178 -2.71 2.76 -13.78
CA ASN A 178 -3.33 1.58 -14.38
C ASN A 178 -4.80 1.76 -14.78
N CYS A 179 -5.58 2.57 -14.06
CA CYS A 179 -7.00 2.76 -14.37
C CYS A 179 -7.17 3.52 -15.69
N LYS A 180 -8.18 3.13 -16.48
CA LYS A 180 -8.58 3.79 -17.73
C LYS A 180 -10.09 4.06 -17.72
N GLY A 181 -10.58 4.80 -18.71
CA GLY A 181 -12.02 5.05 -18.89
C GLY A 181 -12.69 5.67 -17.66
N GLN A 182 -13.86 5.13 -17.30
CA GLN A 182 -14.69 5.66 -16.21
C GLN A 182 -14.00 5.57 -14.84
N GLN A 183 -13.26 4.48 -14.56
CA GLN A 183 -12.56 4.32 -13.29
C GLN A 183 -11.49 5.40 -13.11
N ARG A 184 -10.76 5.74 -14.19
CA ARG A 184 -9.80 6.84 -14.18
C ARG A 184 -10.47 8.20 -13.95
N GLN A 185 -11.59 8.46 -14.64
CA GLN A 185 -12.34 9.70 -14.46
C GLN A 185 -12.83 9.86 -13.01
N ARG A 186 -13.36 8.80 -12.39
CA ARG A 186 -13.79 8.80 -10.98
C ARG A 186 -12.64 9.03 -10.01
N LEU A 187 -11.44 8.57 -10.33
CA LEU A 187 -10.24 8.83 -9.54
C LEU A 187 -9.79 10.29 -9.66
N LEU A 188 -9.74 10.82 -10.89
CA LEU A 188 -9.35 12.21 -11.15
C LEU A 188 -10.35 13.21 -10.52
N SER A 189 -11.65 12.90 -10.55
CA SER A 189 -12.66 13.76 -9.92
C SER A 189 -12.46 13.93 -8.41
N LYS A 190 -11.79 12.98 -7.73
CA LYS A 190 -11.44 13.13 -6.31
C LYS A 190 -10.55 14.33 -6.04
N PHE A 191 -9.69 14.71 -7.00
CA PHE A 191 -8.78 15.85 -6.85
C PHE A 191 -9.45 17.21 -7.10
N THR A 192 -10.70 17.22 -7.57
CA THR A 192 -11.49 18.46 -7.76
C THR A 192 -12.59 18.64 -6.71
N GLU A 193 -12.76 17.69 -5.80
CA GLU A 193 -13.75 17.78 -4.71
C GLU A 193 -13.38 18.82 -3.66
N ASN A 194 -14.40 19.43 -3.03
CA ASN A 194 -14.29 20.30 -1.85
C ASN A 194 -13.16 21.34 -1.94
N ASP A 195 -13.21 22.18 -2.97
CA ASP A 195 -12.18 23.20 -3.27
C ASP A 195 -10.75 22.66 -3.36
N PHE A 196 -10.59 21.52 -4.04
CA PHE A 196 -9.28 20.91 -4.29
C PHE A 196 -8.53 20.48 -3.02
N GLU A 197 -9.24 20.16 -1.94
CA GLU A 197 -8.62 19.77 -0.65
C GLU A 197 -7.61 18.62 -0.76
N LYS A 198 -7.78 17.73 -1.76
CA LYS A 198 -6.83 16.61 -1.98
C LYS A 198 -5.53 17.09 -2.60
N VAL A 199 -5.61 18.11 -3.45
CA VAL A 199 -4.43 18.78 -4.01
C VAL A 199 -3.70 19.53 -2.90
N ASP A 200 -4.42 20.22 -2.02
CA ASP A 200 -3.82 20.89 -0.86
C ASP A 200 -3.10 19.88 0.05
N ARG A 201 -3.72 18.72 0.32
CA ARG A 201 -3.07 17.63 1.07
C ARG A 201 -1.84 17.07 0.36
N LEU A 202 -1.87 16.90 -0.96
CA LEU A 202 -0.69 16.49 -1.73
C LEU A 202 0.44 17.51 -1.60
N MET A 203 0.13 18.81 -1.67
CA MET A 203 1.13 19.86 -1.51
C MET A 203 1.71 19.87 -0.09
N GLU A 204 0.88 19.66 0.93
CA GLU A 204 1.34 19.51 2.32
C GLU A 204 2.34 18.35 2.46
N LEU A 205 2.00 17.18 1.90
CA LEU A 205 2.88 16.01 1.90
C LEU A 205 4.16 16.25 1.09
N HIS A 206 4.06 16.90 -0.08
CA HIS A 206 5.21 17.26 -0.90
C HIS A 206 6.21 18.07 -0.10
N PHE A 207 5.78 19.15 0.55
CA PHE A 207 6.70 19.97 1.34
C PHE A 207 7.25 19.25 2.56
N LYS A 208 6.44 18.42 3.24
CA LYS A 208 6.87 17.61 4.38
C LYS A 208 8.04 16.68 3.98
N TYR A 209 7.88 15.92 2.90
CA TYR A 209 8.92 14.97 2.48
C TYR A 209 10.08 15.65 1.75
N LEU A 210 9.84 16.76 1.06
CA LEU A 210 10.90 17.57 0.46
C LEU A 210 11.86 18.08 1.55
N GLU A 211 11.33 18.67 2.63
CA GLU A 211 12.14 19.18 3.74
C GLU A 211 12.99 18.07 4.38
N LYS A 212 12.41 16.87 4.58
CA LYS A 212 13.14 15.70 5.08
C LYS A 212 14.28 15.27 4.17
N VAL A 213 14.02 15.17 2.86
CA VAL A 213 15.04 14.77 1.89
C VAL A 213 16.15 15.83 1.80
N GLU A 214 15.80 17.11 1.79
CA GLU A 214 16.77 18.22 1.81
C GLU A 214 17.62 18.23 3.10
N GLU A 215 17.04 17.86 4.25
CA GLU A 215 17.78 17.72 5.51
C GLU A 215 18.77 16.55 5.45
N VAL A 216 18.37 15.42 4.87
CA VAL A 216 19.28 14.28 4.64
C VAL A 216 20.39 14.67 3.68
N GLU A 217 20.08 15.34 2.57
CA GLU A 217 21.07 15.78 1.58
C GLU A 217 22.14 16.71 2.17
N LYS A 218 21.80 17.55 3.16
CA LYS A 218 22.78 18.38 3.88
C LYS A 218 23.72 17.58 4.78
N ASN A 219 23.30 16.39 5.21
CA ASN A 219 24.05 15.52 6.10
C ASN A 219 24.83 14.42 5.35
N VAL A 220 24.66 14.31 4.03
CA VAL A 220 25.47 13.43 3.18
C VAL A 220 26.91 13.93 3.21
N LYS A 221 27.86 13.04 3.51
CA LYS A 221 29.28 13.37 3.57
C LYS A 221 29.89 13.28 2.18
N GLU A 222 30.95 14.05 1.93
CA GLU A 222 31.72 13.97 0.68
C GLU A 222 32.36 12.59 0.44
N GLU A 223 32.50 11.78 1.50
CA GLU A 223 33.05 10.42 1.45
C GLU A 223 32.00 9.34 1.14
N ASP A 224 30.70 9.67 1.18
CA ASP A 224 29.63 8.71 0.87
C ASP A 224 29.63 8.41 -0.63
N ASP A 225 29.60 7.13 -1.01
CA ASP A 225 29.38 6.77 -2.42
C ASP A 225 27.93 7.03 -2.87
N GLU A 226 27.68 6.97 -4.17
CA GLU A 226 26.36 7.29 -4.74
C GLU A 226 25.25 6.36 -4.21
N ASP A 227 25.58 5.08 -3.97
CA ASP A 227 24.63 4.09 -3.47
C ASP A 227 24.29 4.35 -1.99
N GLU A 228 25.29 4.66 -1.16
CA GLU A 228 25.10 5.00 0.25
C GLU A 228 24.29 6.30 0.40
N SER A 229 24.61 7.31 -0.41
CA SER A 229 23.83 8.56 -0.47
C SER A 229 22.38 8.31 -0.90
N TYR A 230 22.16 7.45 -1.90
CA TYR A 230 20.81 7.08 -2.34
C TYR A 230 20.03 6.33 -1.26
N LEU A 231 20.65 5.38 -0.56
CA LEU A 231 20.04 4.67 0.56
C LEU A 231 19.65 5.62 1.69
N LYS A 232 20.53 6.57 2.06
CA LYS A 232 20.22 7.62 3.05
C LYS A 232 19.01 8.45 2.62
N ARG A 233 18.92 8.84 1.34
CA ARG A 233 17.76 9.59 0.81
C ARG A 233 16.48 8.76 0.84
N LEU A 234 16.55 7.46 0.56
CA LEU A 234 15.41 6.54 0.70
C LEU A 234 14.93 6.46 2.14
N GLU A 235 15.83 6.33 3.11
CA GLU A 235 15.51 6.39 4.55
C GLU A 235 14.89 7.74 4.94
N GLY A 236 15.32 8.83 4.28
CA GLY A 236 14.73 10.17 4.38
C GLY A 236 13.33 10.33 3.78
N GLY A 237 12.80 9.31 3.11
CA GLY A 237 11.46 9.33 2.52
C GLY A 237 11.42 9.80 1.06
N LEU A 238 12.54 9.72 0.32
CA LEU A 238 12.61 10.04 -1.12
C LEU A 238 11.56 9.27 -1.93
N PHE A 239 11.35 7.98 -1.63
CA PHE A 239 10.36 7.18 -2.34
C PHE A 239 8.94 7.75 -2.16
N THR A 240 8.58 8.14 -0.94
CA THR A 240 7.28 8.76 -0.66
C THR A 240 7.15 10.12 -1.36
N LEU A 241 8.22 10.93 -1.39
CA LEU A 241 8.23 12.19 -2.13
C LEU A 241 7.98 11.98 -3.63
N GLN A 242 8.66 11.01 -4.25
CA GLN A 242 8.46 10.65 -5.66
C GLN A 242 7.02 10.17 -5.93
N LEU A 243 6.41 9.42 -5.00
CA LEU A 243 5.00 9.04 -5.12
C LEU A 243 4.06 10.25 -5.05
N VAL A 244 4.30 11.20 -4.14
CA VAL A 244 3.52 12.44 -4.06
C VAL A 244 3.62 13.22 -5.37
N ASP A 245 4.84 13.39 -5.88
CA ASP A 245 5.11 14.16 -7.08
C ASP A 245 4.53 13.50 -8.33
N PHE A 246 4.61 12.17 -8.41
CA PHE A 246 3.93 11.40 -9.45
C PHE A 246 2.41 11.63 -9.43
N VAL A 247 1.79 11.54 -8.26
CA VAL A 247 0.33 11.76 -8.11
C VAL A 247 -0.04 13.21 -8.46
N LEU A 248 0.77 14.20 -8.07
CA LEU A 248 0.59 15.61 -8.43
C LEU A 248 0.65 15.83 -9.94
N LEU A 249 1.63 15.22 -10.62
CA LEU A 249 1.79 15.34 -12.07
C LEU A 249 0.62 14.68 -12.80
N GLU A 250 0.20 13.49 -12.37
CA GLU A 250 -0.97 12.79 -12.91
C GLU A 250 -2.27 13.59 -12.72
N ALA A 251 -2.45 14.21 -11.55
CA ALA A 251 -3.60 15.07 -11.31
C ALA A 251 -3.55 16.34 -12.18
N CYS A 252 -2.38 16.97 -12.34
CA CYS A 252 -2.22 18.16 -13.19
C CYS A 252 -2.42 17.87 -14.68
N ALA A 253 -2.06 16.66 -15.14
CA ALA A 253 -2.21 16.24 -16.53
C ALA A 253 -3.62 15.72 -16.84
N GLY A 254 -4.25 15.03 -15.88
CA GLY A 254 -5.54 14.37 -16.08
C GLY A 254 -6.76 15.22 -15.72
N CYS A 255 -6.64 16.17 -14.80
CA CYS A 255 -7.77 17.02 -14.38
C CYS A 255 -7.88 18.30 -15.23
N ASN A 256 -8.91 19.10 -14.93
CA ASN A 256 -9.06 20.41 -15.54
C ASN A 256 -7.88 21.36 -15.18
N PRO A 257 -7.67 22.45 -15.96
CA PRO A 257 -6.56 23.37 -15.73
C PRO A 257 -6.54 24.03 -14.33
N ALA A 258 -7.67 24.05 -13.62
CA ALA A 258 -7.76 24.65 -12.29
C ALA A 258 -6.89 23.90 -11.25
N VAL A 259 -6.73 22.57 -11.38
CA VAL A 259 -5.82 21.80 -10.53
C VAL A 259 -4.37 22.29 -10.68
N LYS A 260 -3.90 22.42 -11.93
CA LYS A 260 -2.55 22.92 -12.23
C LYS A 260 -2.36 24.37 -11.74
N GLN A 261 -3.39 25.21 -11.86
CA GLN A 261 -3.37 26.58 -11.34
C GLN A 261 -3.25 26.60 -9.81
N ARG A 262 -3.99 25.73 -9.09
CA ARG A 262 -3.91 25.59 -7.63
C ARG A 262 -2.51 25.17 -7.19
N VAL A 263 -1.94 24.13 -7.80
CA VAL A 263 -0.56 23.67 -7.53
C VAL A 263 0.45 24.80 -7.76
N THR A 264 0.36 25.49 -8.90
CA THR A 264 1.27 26.59 -9.24
C THR A 264 1.17 27.75 -8.24
N ARG A 265 -0.06 28.09 -7.81
CA ARG A 265 -0.29 29.12 -6.79
C ARG A 265 0.38 28.75 -5.47
N ILE A 266 0.20 27.53 -4.98
CA ILE A 266 0.79 27.06 -3.73
C ILE A 266 2.33 27.04 -3.81
N LEU A 267 2.90 26.57 -4.92
CA LEU A 267 4.35 26.60 -5.14
C LEU A 267 4.91 28.03 -5.10
N SER A 268 4.24 28.97 -5.78
CA SER A 268 4.67 30.37 -5.83
C SER A 268 4.70 31.05 -4.45
N GLN A 269 3.76 30.71 -3.56
CA GLN A 269 3.74 31.20 -2.18
C GLN A 269 4.96 30.76 -1.36
N ARG A 270 5.55 29.61 -1.70
CA ARG A 270 6.79 29.09 -1.07
C ARG A 270 8.04 29.35 -1.89
N ARG A 271 7.99 30.24 -2.89
CA ARG A 271 9.10 30.53 -3.83
C ARG A 271 9.62 29.29 -4.59
N ALA A 272 8.82 28.23 -4.67
CA ALA A 272 9.12 27.03 -5.43
C ALA A 272 8.49 27.10 -6.83
N SER A 273 8.93 26.22 -7.72
CA SER A 273 8.35 26.12 -9.07
C SER A 273 8.10 24.66 -9.47
N LEU A 274 7.31 24.45 -10.52
CA LEU A 274 7.09 23.12 -11.09
C LEU A 274 8.38 22.43 -11.56
N LYS A 275 9.49 23.18 -11.71
CA LYS A 275 10.80 22.60 -12.03
C LYS A 275 11.35 21.76 -10.88
N THR A 276 11.07 22.11 -9.64
CA THR A 276 11.51 21.36 -8.45
C THR A 276 10.90 19.97 -8.43
N ILE A 277 9.57 19.87 -8.62
CA ILE A 277 8.84 18.60 -8.75
C ILE A 277 9.39 17.77 -9.92
N ARG A 278 9.66 18.40 -11.06
CA ARG A 278 10.22 17.70 -12.23
C ARG A 278 11.64 17.19 -11.98
N HIS A 279 12.43 17.87 -11.14
CA HIS A 279 13.80 17.45 -10.83
C HIS A 279 13.81 16.20 -9.96
N ILE A 280 12.93 16.11 -8.96
CA ILE A 280 12.78 14.94 -8.08
C ILE A 280 12.35 13.68 -8.86
N MET A 281 11.57 13.88 -9.92
CA MET A 281 11.06 12.80 -10.78
C MET A 281 12.05 12.35 -11.88
N ARG A 282 13.22 12.97 -11.99
CA ARG A 282 14.29 12.60 -12.93
C ARG A 282 15.35 11.77 -12.24
#